data_AF-A0A013VMQ4-F1
#
_entry.id   AF-A0A013VMQ4-F1
#
_cell.length_a   1.000
_cell.length_b   1.000
_cell.length_c   1.000
_cell.angle_alpha   90.00
_cell.angle_beta   90.00
_cell.angle_gamma   90.00
#
_symmetry.space_group_name_H-M   'P 1'
#
loop_
_entity.id
_entity.type
_entity.pdbx_description
1 polymer ?
#
loop_
_entity_poly.entity_id
_entity_poly.type
_entity_poly.pdbx_seq_one_letter_code
_entity_poly.pdbx_strand_id
1 'polypeptide(L)' 'MARLNGLLIGLMLLGGCGSASEDGVGGVSASEAEALNDAAAMLDARSGAAQVGDAGLNPAATTAARAYRNRVAPTEPPAP' A
#
# COMPACT_ATOMS: atom_id res chain seq x y z
N MET A 1 21.63 -38.89 -32.23
CA MET A 1 20.40 -38.13 -32.57
C MET A 1 19.52 -37.85 -31.36
N ALA A 2 19.31 -38.79 -30.42
CA ALA A 2 18.48 -38.57 -29.21
C ALA A 2 18.90 -37.38 -28.32
N ARG A 3 20.20 -37.06 -28.26
CA ARG A 3 20.74 -35.94 -27.45
C ARG A 3 20.41 -34.55 -27.99
N LEU A 4 20.22 -34.43 -29.31
CA LEU A 4 19.86 -33.16 -29.95
C LEU A 4 18.37 -32.84 -29.72
N ASN A 5 17.54 -33.88 -29.63
CA ASN A 5 16.09 -33.75 -29.42
C ASN A 5 15.75 -33.26 -28.01
N GLY A 6 16.53 -33.67 -27.00
CA GLY A 6 16.36 -33.19 -25.63
C GLY A 6 16.69 -31.70 -25.45
N LEU A 7 17.66 -31.19 -26.21
CA LEU A 7 18.04 -29.78 -26.19
C LEU A 7 16.92 -28.88 -26.74
N LEU A 8 16.28 -29.30 -27.84
CA LEU A 8 15.16 -28.59 -28.46
C LEU A 8 13.91 -28.54 -27.57
N ILE A 9 13.61 -29.64 -26.87
CA ILE A 9 12.50 -29.70 -25.91
C ILE A 9 12.80 -28.79 -24.70
N GLY A 10 14.03 -28.79 -24.19
CA GLY A 10 14.45 -27.91 -23.10
C GLY A 10 14.34 -26.43 -23.46
N LEU A 11 14.70 -26.04 -24.69
CA LEU A 11 14.59 -24.65 -25.16
C LEU A 11 13.13 -24.17 -25.24
N MET A 12 12.21 -25.05 -25.63
CA MET A 12 10.77 -24.74 -25.70
C MET A 12 10.15 -24.56 -24.31
N LEU A 13 10.64 -25.26 -23.29
CA LEU A 13 10.18 -25.10 -21.90
C LEU A 13 10.67 -23.79 -21.27
N LEU A 14 11.79 -23.22 -21.71
CA LEU A 14 12.31 -21.93 -21.22
C LEU A 14 11.73 -20.72 -22.00
N GLY A 15 11.20 -20.93 -23.21
CA GLY A 15 10.66 -19.86 -24.06
C GLY A 15 9.29 -19.31 -23.62
N GLY A 16 8.62 -19.95 -22.65
CA GLY A 16 7.36 -19.48 -22.07
C GLY A 16 7.54 -18.41 -20.98
N CYS A 17 8.78 -18.19 -20.49
CA CYS A 17 9.12 -17.10 -19.58
C CYS A 17 9.68 -15.92 -20.40
N GLY A 18 8.94 -15.53 -21.43
CA GLY A 18 9.21 -14.35 -22.22
C GLY A 18 8.50 -13.17 -21.57
N SER A 19 9.26 -12.15 -21.20
CA SER A 19 8.72 -10.84 -20.82
C SER A 19 7.91 -10.31 -21.99
N ALA A 20 6.59 -10.46 -21.92
CA ALA A 20 5.70 -9.73 -22.80
C ALA A 20 6.03 -8.25 -22.61
N SER A 21 6.38 -7.58 -23.72
CA SER A 21 6.55 -6.13 -23.76
C SER A 21 5.17 -5.49 -23.63
N GLU A 22 4.57 -5.68 -22.46
CA GLU A 22 3.44 -4.91 -22.00
C GLU A 22 4.04 -3.63 -21.41
N ASP A 23 3.46 -2.47 -21.72
CA ASP A 23 3.98 -1.13 -21.42
C ASP A 23 4.09 -0.79 -19.92
N GLY A 24 4.26 -1.78 -19.03
CA GLY A 24 4.52 -1.57 -17.63
C GLY A 24 5.51 -2.58 -17.02
N VAL A 25 6.33 -2.05 -16.12
CA VAL A 25 7.34 -2.81 -15.38
C VAL A 25 6.65 -3.84 -14.47
N GLY A 26 7.03 -5.11 -14.59
CA GLY A 26 6.56 -6.17 -13.70
C GLY A 26 5.21 -6.83 -14.05
N GLY A 27 4.72 -6.70 -15.28
CA GLY A 27 3.50 -7.37 -15.73
C GLY A 27 2.20 -6.68 -15.32
N VAL A 28 2.28 -5.38 -15.02
CA VAL A 28 1.13 -4.52 -14.69
C VAL A 28 1.01 -3.48 -15.80
N SER A 29 -0.19 -3.28 -16.35
CA SER A 29 -0.42 -2.24 -17.36
C SER A 29 -0.36 -0.83 -16.75
N ALA A 30 -0.02 0.20 -17.53
CA ALA A 30 -0.01 1.59 -17.05
C ALA A 30 -1.35 2.00 -16.40
N SER A 31 -2.47 1.60 -17.00
CA SER A 31 -3.82 1.83 -16.46
C SER A 31 -4.07 1.12 -15.13
N GLU A 32 -3.49 -0.07 -14.94
CA GLU A 32 -3.65 -0.83 -13.71
C GLU A 32 -2.79 -0.24 -12.58
N ALA A 33 -1.60 0.25 -12.91
CA ALA A 33 -0.77 1.00 -11.98
C ALA A 33 -1.44 2.32 -11.53
N GLU A 34 -2.08 3.04 -12.46
CA GLU A 34 -2.83 4.27 -12.18
C GLU A 34 -4.03 4.01 -11.26
N ALA A 35 -4.82 2.97 -11.54
CA ALA A 35 -5.93 2.56 -10.70
C ALA A 35 -5.49 2.18 -9.27
N LEU A 36 -4.32 1.54 -9.14
CA LEU A 36 -3.75 1.17 -7.84
C LEU A 36 -3.25 2.39 -7.06
N ASN A 37 -2.64 3.36 -7.74
CA ASN A 37 -2.25 4.64 -7.16
C ASN A 37 -3.46 5.43 -6.65
N ASP A 38 -4.55 5.47 -7.41
CA ASP A 38 -5.78 6.16 -7.01
C ASP A 38 -6.42 5.52 -5.77
N ALA A 39 -6.45 4.18 -5.71
CA ALA A 39 -6.91 3.46 -4.53
C ALA A 39 -6.04 3.79 -3.30
N ALA A 40 -4.72 3.87 -3.47
CA ALA A 40 -3.81 4.26 -2.41
C ALA A 40 -4.03 5.71 -1.95
N ALA A 41 -4.25 6.65 -2.86
CA ALA A 41 -4.57 8.04 -2.54
C ALA A 41 -5.91 8.17 -1.76
N MET A 42 -6.92 7.37 -2.13
CA MET A 42 -8.18 7.32 -1.38
C MET A 42 -8.01 6.77 0.04
N LEU A 43 -7.12 5.80 0.22
CA LEU A 43 -6.79 5.27 1.55
C LEU A 43 -6.00 6.30 2.37
N ASP A 44 -5.00 6.95 1.74
CA ASP A 44 -4.18 7.97 2.39
C ASP A 44 -5.05 9.16 2.85
N ALA A 45 -6.00 9.60 2.03
CA ALA A 45 -6.95 10.64 2.40
C ALA A 45 -7.79 10.25 3.64
N ARG A 46 -8.13 8.97 3.79
CA ARG A 46 -8.84 8.45 4.98
C ARG A 46 -7.92 8.36 6.20
N SER A 47 -6.67 7.93 6.04
CA SER A 47 -5.71 7.84 7.15
C SER A 47 -5.18 9.20 7.59
N GLY A 48 -4.96 10.12 6.67
CA GLY A 48 -4.52 11.50 6.94
C GLY A 48 -5.49 12.21 7.88
N ALA A 49 -6.80 12.05 7.68
CA ALA A 49 -7.83 12.55 8.59
C ALA A 49 -7.78 11.93 10.00
N ALA A 50 -7.31 10.69 10.13
CA ALA A 50 -7.15 10.00 11.41
C ALA A 50 -5.82 10.32 12.12
N GLN A 51 -4.80 10.76 11.37
CA GLN A 51 -3.41 10.92 11.84
C GLN A 51 -3.10 12.31 12.42
N VAL A 52 -3.89 13.36 12.12
CA VAL A 52 -3.58 14.75 12.55
C VAL A 52 -3.46 14.91 14.08
N GLY A 53 -4.00 13.99 14.88
CA GLY A 53 -3.92 14.05 16.34
C GLY A 53 -2.86 13.17 17.01
N ASP A 54 -2.19 12.28 16.27
CA ASP A 54 -1.40 11.17 16.85
C ASP A 54 -0.14 10.79 16.05
N ALA A 55 0.09 11.41 14.88
CA ALA A 55 1.24 11.12 14.03
C ALA A 55 2.56 11.50 14.72
N GLY A 56 3.23 10.51 15.30
CA GLY A 56 4.55 10.65 15.94
C GLY A 56 4.60 10.23 17.41
N LEU A 57 3.46 9.92 18.01
CA LEU A 57 3.40 9.38 19.36
C LEU A 57 3.61 7.85 19.35
N ASN A 58 4.37 7.35 20.33
CA ASN A 58 4.44 5.91 20.56
C ASN A 58 3.09 5.40 21.12
N PRO A 59 2.76 4.10 21.03
CA PRO A 59 1.46 3.58 21.45
C PRO A 59 1.12 3.84 22.93
N ALA A 60 2.13 3.98 23.80
CA ALA A 60 1.89 4.34 25.20
C ALA A 60 1.45 5.82 25.32
N ALA A 61 2.06 6.73 24.56
CA ALA A 61 1.71 8.13 24.53
C ALA A 61 0.31 8.38 23.95
N THR A 62 -0.06 7.67 22.87
CA THR A 62 -1.44 7.67 22.33
C THR A 62 -2.46 7.23 23.38
N THR A 63 -2.16 6.14 24.09
CA THR A 63 -3.06 5.60 25.13
C THR A 63 -3.21 6.59 26.29
N ALA A 64 -2.11 7.22 26.72
CA ALA A 64 -2.14 8.25 27.75
C ALA A 64 -2.94 9.49 27.31
N ALA A 65 -2.76 9.96 26.07
CA ALA A 65 -3.50 11.09 25.52
C ALA A 65 -5.01 10.81 25.45
N ARG A 66 -5.42 9.59 25.10
CA ARG A 66 -6.82 9.16 25.11
C ARG A 66 -7.40 9.12 26.52
N ALA A 67 -6.66 8.54 27.47
CA ALA A 67 -7.06 8.49 28.87
C ALA A 67 -7.19 9.89 29.49
N TYR A 68 -6.30 10.82 29.13
CA TYR A 68 -6.37 12.22 29.57
C TYR A 68 -7.62 12.91 29.03
N ARG A 69 -7.91 12.79 27.73
CA ARG A 69 -9.13 13.34 27.13
C ARG A 69 -10.41 12.81 27.80
N ASN A 70 -10.44 11.55 28.20
CA ASN A 70 -11.59 10.98 28.91
C ASN A 70 -11.73 11.47 30.37
N ARG A 71 -10.66 12.01 30.98
CA ARG A 71 -10.69 12.57 32.34
C ARG A 71 -11.10 14.04 32.36
N VAL A 72 -10.78 14.80 31.32
CA VAL A 72 -11.08 16.23 31.26
C VAL A 72 -12.52 16.40 30.79
N ALA A 73 -13.41 16.88 31.65
CA ALA A 73 -14.74 17.30 31.25
C ALA A 73 -14.64 18.44 30.22
N PRO A 74 -15.53 18.54 29.22
CA PRO A 74 -15.56 19.68 28.30
C PRO A 74 -15.65 20.96 29.14
N THR A 75 -14.61 21.78 29.13
CA THR A 75 -14.68 23.12 29.73
C THR A 75 -15.71 23.90 28.93
N GLU A 76 -16.82 24.21 29.58
CA GLU A 76 -17.85 25.09 29.05
C GLU A 76 -17.18 26.43 28.65
N PRO A 77 -17.40 26.93 27.42
CA PRO A 77 -16.79 28.19 27.00
C PRO A 77 -17.20 29.30 27.96
N PRO A 78 -16.31 30.29 28.22
CA PRO A 78 -16.60 31.35 29.18
C PRO A 78 -17.90 32.07 28.78
N ALA A 79 -18.84 32.16 29.73
CA ALA A 79 -20.07 32.91 29.55
C ALA A 79 -19.74 34.40 29.25
N PRO A 80 -20.51 35.06 28.36
CA PRO A 80 -20.27 36.44 27.96
C PRO A 80 -20.36 37.45 29.10
#